data_AF-A0A7Y5U544-F1
#
_entry.id   AF-A0A7Y5U544-F1
#
_cell.length_a   1.000
_cell.length_b   1.000
_cell.length_c   1.000
_cell.angle_alpha   90.00
_cell.angle_beta   90.00
_cell.angle_gamma   90.00
#
_symmetry.space_group_name_H-M   'P 1'
#
loop_
_entity.id
_entity.type
_entity.pdbx_description
1 polymer ?
#
loop_
_entity_poly.entity_id
_entity_poly.type
_entity_poly.pdbx_seq_one_letter_code
_entity_poly.pdbx_strand_id
1 'polypeptide(L)'
;MRCAATATTTSSTFSFNGGAGELKVQTERECQWTASTDAGWIALKPTSGQGPGTVQDSVARHDQGRSRAGAVVVNDQRLTVSQEAAPCRIQLDGPGAPLTADGAAGSVRVSTLAGCRWTATTDAAWIDLRGPTSGDGNGDVAFTAGRNDGTDRAAVIRVNGVEQAVT
;
A
#
# COMPACT_ATOMS: atom_id res chain seq x y z
N MET A 1 -28.83 -38.03 -1.50
CA MET A 1 -28.39 -37.07 -2.54
C MET A 1 -27.24 -36.28 -1.95
N ARG A 2 -26.11 -36.14 -2.66
CA ARG A 2 -24.96 -35.36 -2.19
C ARG A 2 -25.07 -33.97 -2.80
N CYS A 3 -25.22 -32.95 -1.97
CA CYS A 3 -25.18 -31.58 -2.45
C CYS A 3 -23.76 -31.22 -2.88
N ALA A 4 -23.52 -31.26 -4.18
CA ALA A 4 -22.35 -30.65 -4.79
C ALA A 4 -22.71 -29.21 -5.19
N ALA A 5 -21.93 -28.24 -4.72
CA ALA A 5 -22.01 -26.86 -5.17
C ALA A 5 -20.73 -26.52 -5.92
N THR A 6 -20.87 -25.80 -7.04
CA THR A 6 -19.75 -25.21 -7.78
C THR A 6 -19.87 -23.69 -7.73
N ALA A 7 -18.83 -22.99 -7.30
CA ALA A 7 -18.74 -21.55 -7.22
C ALA A 7 -17.70 -21.07 -8.24
N THR A 8 -18.09 -20.09 -9.05
CA THR A 8 -17.19 -19.40 -9.98
C THR A 8 -17.24 -17.91 -9.73
N THR A 9 -16.09 -17.24 -9.80
CA THR A 9 -16.01 -15.79 -9.67
C THR A 9 -15.80 -15.14 -11.03
N THR A 10 -16.39 -13.98 -11.23
CA THR A 10 -16.14 -13.11 -12.39
C THR A 10 -14.89 -12.25 -12.21
N SER A 11 -14.49 -12.00 -10.97
CA SER A 11 -13.30 -11.21 -10.63
C SER A 11 -12.55 -11.83 -9.45
N SER A 12 -11.30 -12.20 -9.67
CA SER A 12 -10.38 -12.68 -8.63
C SER A 12 -9.27 -11.68 -8.32
N THR A 13 -9.22 -10.56 -9.05
CA THR A 13 -8.17 -9.54 -8.91
C THR A 13 -8.78 -8.15 -8.96
N PHE A 14 -8.48 -7.34 -7.95
CA PHE A 14 -8.99 -5.98 -7.81
C PHE A 14 -7.83 -5.00 -7.74
N SER A 15 -8.01 -3.81 -8.31
CA SER A 15 -7.09 -2.69 -8.06
C SER A 15 -7.09 -2.29 -6.58
N PHE A 16 -6.13 -1.47 -6.17
CA PHE A 16 -6.07 -0.93 -4.81
C PHE A 16 -7.34 -0.16 -4.38
N ASN A 17 -8.12 0.38 -5.33
CA ASN A 17 -9.40 1.04 -5.03
C ASN A 17 -10.48 0.07 -4.53
N GLY A 18 -10.30 -1.24 -4.74
CA GLY A 18 -11.32 -2.24 -4.47
C GLY A 18 -12.42 -2.22 -5.53
N GLY A 19 -13.62 -2.66 -5.16
CA GLY A 19 -14.77 -2.70 -6.06
C GLY A 19 -15.79 -3.76 -5.70
N ALA A 20 -16.81 -3.91 -6.54
CA ALA A 20 -17.77 -4.99 -6.45
C ALA A 20 -17.36 -6.15 -7.37
N GLY A 21 -17.60 -7.37 -6.91
CA GLY A 21 -17.48 -8.60 -7.67
C GLY A 21 -18.76 -9.43 -7.59
N GLU A 22 -18.79 -10.50 -8.37
CA GLU A 22 -19.89 -11.47 -8.38
C GLU A 22 -19.36 -12.89 -8.38
N LEU A 23 -19.89 -13.70 -7.45
CA LEU A 23 -19.73 -15.15 -7.42
C LEU A 23 -21.04 -15.84 -7.80
N LYS A 24 -20.98 -16.75 -8.76
CA LYS A 24 -22.10 -17.59 -9.17
C LYS A 24 -22.00 -18.96 -8.51
N VAL A 25 -23.05 -19.35 -7.80
CA VAL A 25 -23.21 -20.65 -7.17
C VAL A 25 -24.13 -21.51 -8.03
N GLN A 26 -23.63 -22.66 -8.47
CA GLN A 26 -24.37 -23.67 -9.21
C GLN A 26 -24.52 -24.92 -8.33
N THR A 27 -25.76 -25.28 -8.02
CA THR A 27 -26.11 -26.49 -7.26
C THR A 27 -27.54 -26.93 -7.57
N GLU A 28 -27.96 -28.10 -7.09
CA GLU A 28 -29.33 -28.59 -7.22
C GLU A 28 -30.31 -27.73 -6.41
N ARG A 29 -31.58 -27.65 -6.84
CA ARG A 29 -32.57 -26.70 -6.30
C ARG A 29 -32.79 -26.86 -4.79
N GLU A 30 -32.66 -28.07 -4.28
CA GLU A 30 -32.89 -28.41 -2.87
C GLU A 30 -31.65 -28.17 -2.00
N CYS A 31 -30.48 -27.97 -2.62
CA CYS A 31 -29.22 -27.86 -1.92
C CYS A 31 -29.01 -26.48 -1.32
N GLN A 32 -28.73 -26.46 -0.01
CA GLN A 32 -28.32 -25.27 0.70
C GLN A 32 -26.82 -25.04 0.52
N TRP A 33 -26.42 -23.76 0.57
CA TRP A 33 -25.03 -23.36 0.54
C TRP A 33 -24.78 -22.20 1.50
N THR A 34 -23.54 -22.09 1.94
CA THR A 34 -23.03 -20.99 2.76
C THR A 34 -21.82 -20.37 2.10
N ALA A 35 -21.62 -19.06 2.30
CA ALA A 35 -20.51 -18.29 1.81
C ALA A 35 -19.88 -17.51 2.97
N SER A 36 -18.57 -17.58 3.09
CA SER A 36 -17.78 -16.91 4.13
C SER A 36 -16.48 -16.37 3.56
N THR A 37 -15.78 -15.54 4.32
CA THR A 37 -14.45 -15.04 3.96
C THR A 37 -13.55 -14.99 5.18
N ASP A 38 -12.25 -15.21 4.99
CA ASP A 38 -11.22 -15.05 6.02
C ASP A 38 -10.63 -13.63 6.06
N ALA A 39 -11.06 -12.76 5.16
CA ALA A 39 -10.54 -11.42 4.98
C ALA A 39 -11.61 -10.38 5.35
N GLY A 40 -11.39 -9.65 6.45
CA GLY A 40 -12.32 -8.61 6.91
C GLY A 40 -12.50 -7.41 5.97
N TRP A 41 -11.72 -7.33 4.89
CA TRP A 41 -11.83 -6.33 3.83
C TRP A 41 -12.64 -6.82 2.61
N ILE A 42 -13.18 -8.04 2.67
CA ILE A 42 -14.13 -8.60 1.71
C ILE A 42 -15.48 -8.72 2.43
N ALA A 43 -16.54 -8.16 1.86
CA ALA A 43 -17.91 -8.34 2.33
C ALA A 43 -18.69 -9.19 1.34
N LEU A 44 -19.60 -10.05 1.83
CA LEU A 44 -20.41 -10.95 1.01
C LEU A 44 -21.90 -10.74 1.27
N LYS A 45 -22.71 -10.77 0.21
CA LYS A 45 -24.17 -10.73 0.34
C LYS A 45 -24.87 -11.48 -0.81
N PRO A 46 -25.77 -12.45 -0.50
CA PRO A 46 -26.02 -13.06 0.81
C PRO A 46 -24.90 -14.05 1.20
N THR A 47 -24.80 -14.38 2.48
CA THR A 47 -23.84 -15.39 3.00
C THR A 47 -24.39 -16.80 3.05
N SER A 48 -25.63 -17.01 2.61
CA SER A 48 -26.25 -18.33 2.50
C SER A 48 -27.40 -18.29 1.49
N GLY A 49 -27.77 -19.45 0.96
CA GLY A 49 -28.92 -19.60 0.08
C GLY A 49 -29.25 -21.06 -0.21
N GLN A 50 -30.17 -21.26 -1.14
CA GLN A 50 -30.62 -22.57 -1.60
C GLN A 50 -30.79 -22.56 -3.12
N GLY A 51 -30.39 -23.65 -3.78
CA GLY A 51 -30.40 -23.75 -5.23
C GLY A 51 -29.34 -22.86 -5.90
N PRO A 52 -29.39 -22.72 -7.24
CA PRO A 52 -28.54 -21.78 -7.95
C PRO A 52 -28.73 -20.36 -7.44
N GLY A 53 -27.63 -19.60 -7.33
CA GLY A 53 -27.69 -18.26 -6.78
C GLY A 53 -26.47 -17.41 -7.09
N THR A 54 -26.57 -16.14 -6.71
CA THR A 54 -25.52 -15.15 -6.89
C THR A 54 -25.16 -14.56 -5.53
N VAL A 55 -23.87 -14.54 -5.21
CA VAL A 55 -23.31 -13.83 -4.06
C VAL A 55 -22.55 -12.63 -4.59
N GLN A 56 -22.93 -11.43 -4.17
CA GLN A 56 -22.16 -10.22 -4.42
C GLN A 56 -21.02 -10.15 -3.41
N ASP A 57 -19.81 -9.88 -3.90
CA ASP A 57 -18.69 -9.51 -3.05
C ASP A 57 -18.35 -8.02 -3.20
N SER A 58 -17.86 -7.43 -2.12
CA SER A 58 -17.34 -6.07 -2.12
C SER A 58 -15.97 -6.05 -1.46
N VAL A 59 -14.98 -5.62 -2.22
CA VAL A 59 -13.59 -5.48 -1.80
C VAL A 59 -13.34 -4.03 -1.39
N ALA A 60 -12.98 -3.80 -0.13
CA ALA A 60 -12.64 -2.48 0.38
C ALA A 60 -11.30 -1.97 -0.20
N ARG A 61 -11.11 -0.65 -0.22
CA ARG A 61 -9.87 0.01 -0.64
C ARG A 61 -8.65 -0.47 0.19
N HIS A 62 -7.48 -0.44 -0.42
CA HIS A 62 -6.21 -0.87 0.16
C HIS A 62 -5.10 0.17 -0.05
N ASP A 63 -4.91 1.07 0.91
CA ASP A 63 -3.90 2.14 0.85
C ASP A 63 -2.54 1.70 1.42
N GLN A 64 -1.99 0.60 0.90
CA GLN A 64 -0.63 0.16 1.23
C GLN A 64 0.16 -0.17 -0.03
N GLY A 65 1.47 0.07 0.00
CA GLY A 65 2.41 -0.18 -1.09
C GLY A 65 2.73 -1.67 -1.34
N ARG A 66 1.91 -2.58 -0.82
CA ARG A 66 2.07 -4.04 -0.98
C ARG A 66 0.72 -4.66 -1.29
N SER A 67 0.68 -5.65 -2.16
CA SER A 67 -0.55 -6.38 -2.46
C SER A 67 -1.02 -7.20 -1.24
N ARG A 68 -2.30 -7.53 -1.22
CA ARG A 68 -2.90 -8.45 -0.24
C ARG A 68 -3.76 -9.50 -0.94
N ALA A 69 -3.95 -10.62 -0.27
CA ALA A 69 -4.84 -11.68 -0.73
C ALA A 69 -5.68 -12.20 0.43
N GLY A 70 -6.87 -12.65 0.10
CA GLY A 70 -7.84 -13.26 0.99
C GLY A 70 -8.62 -14.32 0.22
N ALA A 71 -9.56 -14.98 0.88
CA ALA A 71 -10.39 -15.95 0.21
C ALA A 71 -11.87 -15.82 0.56
N VAL A 72 -12.68 -16.19 -0.42
CA VAL A 72 -14.10 -16.47 -0.27
C VAL A 72 -14.26 -17.98 -0.31
N VAL A 73 -14.99 -18.52 0.65
CA VAL A 73 -15.28 -19.96 0.75
C VAL A 73 -16.77 -20.15 0.58
N VAL A 74 -17.17 -20.88 -0.46
CA VAL A 74 -18.56 -21.31 -0.69
C VAL A 74 -18.63 -22.82 -0.47
N ASN A 75 -19.29 -23.25 0.60
CA ASN A 75 -19.19 -24.62 1.12
C ASN A 75 -17.72 -25.06 1.26
N ASP A 76 -17.25 -26.04 0.48
CA ASP A 76 -15.86 -26.52 0.53
C ASP A 76 -14.96 -25.89 -0.55
N GLN A 77 -15.49 -24.98 -1.38
CA GLN A 77 -14.75 -24.37 -2.47
C GLN A 77 -14.16 -23.04 -2.06
N ARG A 78 -12.83 -22.97 -2.10
CA ARG A 78 -12.05 -21.78 -1.77
C ARG A 78 -11.66 -21.03 -3.04
N LEU A 79 -12.08 -19.78 -3.14
CA LEU A 79 -11.77 -18.86 -4.23
C LEU A 79 -10.85 -17.77 -3.70
N THR A 80 -9.69 -17.60 -4.31
CA THR A 80 -8.72 -16.58 -3.91
C THR A 80 -9.09 -15.24 -4.52
N VAL A 81 -9.10 -14.20 -3.69
CA VAL A 81 -9.27 -12.80 -4.09
C VAL A 81 -7.94 -12.10 -3.82
N SER A 82 -7.36 -11.51 -4.87
CA SER A 82 -6.15 -10.71 -4.79
C SER A 82 -6.48 -9.23 -4.99
N GLN A 83 -5.75 -8.38 -4.26
CA GLN A 83 -5.88 -6.94 -4.38
C GLN A 83 -4.49 -6.31 -4.53
N GLU A 84 -4.35 -5.49 -5.56
CA GLU A 84 -3.10 -4.83 -5.90
C GLU A 84 -2.66 -3.81 -4.83
N ALA A 85 -1.36 -3.53 -4.80
CA ALA A 85 -0.79 -2.46 -4.00
C ALA A 85 -1.27 -1.09 -4.49
N ALA A 86 -1.46 -0.15 -3.56
CA ALA A 86 -1.57 1.25 -3.93
C ALA A 86 -0.22 1.77 -4.47
N PRO A 87 -0.22 2.65 -5.47
CA PRO A 87 1.02 3.20 -6.02
C PRO A 87 1.77 4.01 -4.97
N CYS A 88 3.06 3.72 -4.81
CA CYS A 88 3.92 4.48 -3.91
C CYS A 88 4.19 5.88 -4.46
N ARG A 89 3.80 6.89 -3.69
CA ARG A 89 4.16 8.29 -3.93
C ARG A 89 4.94 8.80 -2.73
N ILE A 90 6.08 9.42 -3.00
CA ILE A 90 6.93 10.03 -2.00
C ILE A 90 6.72 11.54 -2.07
N GLN A 91 6.50 12.14 -0.92
CA GLN A 91 6.54 13.58 -0.74
C GLN A 91 7.64 13.90 0.26
N LEU A 92 8.44 14.91 -0.06
CA LEU A 92 9.51 15.41 0.79
C LEU A 92 9.12 16.78 1.33
N ASP A 93 9.52 17.05 2.56
CA ASP A 93 9.37 18.34 3.23
C ASP A 93 10.58 18.61 4.12
N GLY A 94 10.91 19.88 4.36
CA GLY A 94 12.09 20.28 5.12
C GLY A 94 13.38 20.46 4.28
N PRO A 95 14.48 20.96 4.87
CA PRO A 95 14.59 21.39 6.27
C PRO A 95 13.81 22.69 6.57
N GLY A 96 13.20 23.33 5.57
CA GLY A 96 12.39 24.53 5.73
C GLY A 96 13.18 25.77 5.39
N ALA A 97 13.50 26.59 6.40
CA ALA A 97 14.31 27.81 6.22
C ALA A 97 15.76 27.47 5.86
N PRO A 98 16.48 28.37 5.16
CA PRO A 98 17.89 28.18 4.88
C PRO A 98 18.72 27.98 6.15
N LEU A 99 19.74 27.15 6.06
CA LEU A 99 20.69 26.93 7.14
C LEU A 99 21.60 28.16 7.28
N THR A 100 22.10 28.39 8.49
CA THR A 100 23.06 29.47 8.73
C THR A 100 24.45 29.08 8.23
N ALA A 101 25.32 30.09 8.06
CA ALA A 101 26.70 29.90 7.63
C ALA A 101 27.50 28.94 8.53
N ASP A 102 27.18 28.84 9.82
CA ASP A 102 27.86 27.90 10.75
C ASP A 102 27.58 26.42 10.44
N GLY A 103 26.59 26.15 9.57
CA GLY A 103 26.05 24.81 9.38
C GLY A 103 25.15 24.41 10.55
N ALA A 104 24.29 23.41 10.33
CA ALA A 104 23.40 22.91 11.35
C ALA A 104 22.93 21.47 11.05
N ALA A 105 22.37 20.84 12.07
CA ALA A 105 21.55 19.65 11.88
C ALA A 105 20.21 20.04 11.26
N GLY A 106 19.71 19.20 10.36
CA GLY A 106 18.40 19.35 9.74
C GLY A 106 17.76 17.99 9.49
N SER A 107 16.50 18.02 9.05
CA SER A 107 15.75 16.82 8.70
C SER A 107 14.92 17.04 7.44
N VAL A 108 14.88 16.03 6.58
CA VAL A 108 13.92 15.94 5.48
C VAL A 108 12.88 14.89 5.85
N ARG A 109 11.62 15.29 5.97
CA ARG A 109 10.50 14.37 6.20
C ARG A 109 10.14 13.65 4.92
N VAL A 110 10.00 12.35 4.99
CA VAL A 110 9.49 11.46 3.94
C VAL A 110 8.07 11.06 4.30
N SER A 111 7.10 11.45 3.46
CA SER A 111 5.71 11.01 3.57
C SER A 111 5.35 10.05 2.44
N THR A 112 4.92 8.83 2.78
CA THR A 112 4.50 7.80 1.82
C THR A 112 3.65 6.71 2.51
N LEU A 113 3.05 5.80 1.72
CA LEU A 113 2.22 4.72 2.26
C LEU A 113 3.08 3.66 2.95
N ALA A 114 2.55 3.02 3.99
CA ALA A 114 3.17 1.83 4.56
C ALA A 114 3.36 0.76 3.48
N GLY A 115 4.48 0.05 3.51
CA GLY A 115 4.89 -0.88 2.46
C GLY A 115 5.67 -0.24 1.30
N CYS A 116 5.73 1.08 1.21
CA CYS A 116 6.58 1.79 0.26
C CYS A 116 7.98 1.98 0.82
N ARG A 117 8.94 1.22 0.27
CA ARG A 117 10.34 1.33 0.64
C ARG A 117 11.02 2.50 -0.05
N TRP A 118 11.91 3.16 0.66
CA TRP A 118 12.70 4.27 0.14
C TRP A 118 14.14 4.24 0.61
N THR A 119 14.99 4.91 -0.14
CA THR A 119 16.42 5.13 0.14
C THR A 119 16.74 6.60 -0.08
N ALA A 120 17.56 7.16 0.81
CA ALA A 120 17.98 8.56 0.78
C ALA A 120 19.48 8.66 0.46
N THR A 121 19.83 9.55 -0.46
CA THR A 121 21.22 9.81 -0.88
C THR A 121 21.47 11.30 -1.06
N THR A 122 22.74 11.70 -1.04
CA THR A 122 23.19 13.02 -1.45
C THR A 122 24.58 12.89 -2.07
N ASP A 123 24.89 13.75 -3.03
CA ASP A 123 26.19 13.88 -3.68
C ASP A 123 27.02 15.06 -3.13
N ALA A 124 26.43 15.87 -2.25
CA ALA A 124 27.10 17.00 -1.63
C ALA A 124 27.97 16.55 -0.46
N ALA A 125 29.29 16.62 -0.63
CA ALA A 125 30.26 16.23 0.41
C ALA A 125 30.16 17.03 1.73
N TRP A 126 29.46 18.17 1.73
CA TRP A 126 29.21 18.97 2.93
C TRP A 126 27.88 18.63 3.62
N ILE A 127 27.08 17.69 3.09
CA ILE A 127 25.91 17.12 3.76
C ILE A 127 26.25 15.69 4.18
N ASP A 128 26.15 15.41 5.48
CA ASP A 128 26.30 14.07 6.05
C ASP A 128 24.95 13.54 6.53
N LEU A 129 24.45 12.47 5.91
CA LEU A 129 23.18 11.84 6.28
C LEU A 129 23.37 11.02 7.55
N ARG A 130 22.78 11.49 8.65
CA ARG A 130 22.77 10.79 9.95
C ARG A 130 21.75 9.65 10.01
N GLY A 131 20.80 9.69 9.08
CA GLY A 131 19.83 8.64 8.85
C GLY A 131 18.55 8.76 9.69
N PRO A 132 17.63 7.80 9.54
CA PRO A 132 17.70 6.64 8.63
C PRO A 132 17.88 7.03 7.15
N THR A 133 18.79 6.35 6.44
CA THR A 133 19.02 6.53 4.99
C THR A 133 18.20 5.56 4.14
N SER A 134 17.34 4.76 4.77
CA SER A 134 16.35 3.92 4.12
C SER A 134 15.20 3.65 5.08
N GLY A 135 14.02 3.37 4.56
CA GLY A 135 12.84 3.10 5.38
C GLY A 135 11.69 2.47 4.61
N ASP A 136 10.58 2.25 5.33
CA ASP A 136 9.32 1.72 4.81
C ASP A 136 8.16 2.52 5.41
N GLY A 137 7.32 3.13 4.56
CA GLY A 137 6.34 4.09 5.01
C GLY A 137 6.95 5.45 5.35
N ASN A 138 6.29 6.22 6.21
CA ASN A 138 6.78 7.52 6.65
C ASN A 138 8.13 7.41 7.39
N GLY A 139 8.93 8.48 7.32
CA GLY A 139 10.14 8.61 8.13
C GLY A 139 10.78 9.98 8.00
N ASP A 140 11.87 10.20 8.73
CA ASP A 140 12.61 11.46 8.71
C ASP A 140 14.09 11.16 8.45
N VAL A 141 14.66 11.75 7.39
CA VAL A 141 16.08 11.64 7.05
C VAL A 141 16.82 12.77 7.75
N ALA A 142 17.47 12.48 8.87
CA ALA A 142 18.31 13.44 9.56
C ALA A 142 19.64 13.62 8.84
N PHE A 143 20.15 14.85 8.81
CA PHE A 143 21.44 15.19 8.22
C PHE A 143 22.14 16.30 9.02
N THR A 144 23.43 16.46 8.79
CA THR A 144 24.20 17.64 9.23
C THR A 144 24.82 18.32 8.02
N ALA A 145 24.67 19.63 7.91
CA ALA A 145 25.40 20.44 6.94
C ALA A 145 26.66 21.03 7.58
N GLY A 146 27.79 20.91 6.88
CA GLY A 146 29.03 21.57 7.26
C GLY A 146 28.93 23.09 7.12
N ARG A 147 29.84 23.79 7.80
CA ARG A 147 30.00 25.25 7.74
C ARG A 147 30.24 25.76 6.31
N ASN A 148 29.76 26.96 6.00
CA ASN A 148 29.94 27.67 4.74
C ASN A 148 30.42 29.11 4.98
N ASP A 149 31.73 29.36 4.82
CA ASP A 149 32.33 30.70 4.94
C ASP A 149 32.39 31.44 3.59
N GLY A 150 31.85 30.83 2.52
CA GLY A 150 31.84 31.38 1.17
C GLY A 150 30.48 31.98 0.78
N THR A 151 30.22 32.00 -0.53
CA THR A 151 28.90 32.36 -1.07
C THR A 151 27.85 31.31 -0.73
N ASP A 152 26.57 31.69 -0.79
CA ASP A 152 25.44 30.77 -0.67
C ASP A 152 25.62 29.54 -1.58
N ARG A 153 25.28 28.37 -1.04
CA ARG A 153 25.39 27.10 -1.75
C ARG A 153 24.12 26.28 -1.55
N ALA A 154 23.78 25.47 -2.53
CA ALA A 154 22.64 24.56 -2.45
C ALA A 154 23.09 23.13 -2.76
N ALA A 155 22.38 22.17 -2.18
CA ALA A 155 22.52 20.75 -2.46
C ALA A 155 21.15 20.07 -2.46
N VAL A 156 21.15 18.81 -2.87
CA VAL A 156 19.95 17.99 -2.93
C VAL A 156 20.13 16.74 -2.08
N ILE A 157 19.12 16.44 -1.27
CA ILE A 157 18.88 15.10 -0.72
C ILE A 157 17.86 14.43 -1.63
N ARG A 158 18.19 13.25 -2.16
CA ARG A 158 17.34 12.47 -3.07
C ARG A 158 16.72 11.31 -2.32
N VAL A 159 15.42 11.11 -2.46
CA VAL A 159 14.71 9.94 -1.92
C VAL A 159 14.00 9.22 -3.07
N ASN A 160 14.50 8.04 -3.47
CA ASN A 160 14.06 7.31 -4.66
C ASN A 160 13.91 8.20 -5.92
N GLY A 161 14.81 9.18 -6.09
CA GLY A 161 14.78 10.12 -7.21
C GLY A 161 13.90 11.36 -7.02
N VAL A 162 13.13 11.46 -5.92
CA VAL A 162 12.47 12.73 -5.53
C VAL A 162 13.52 13.62 -4.86
N GLU A 163 13.64 14.86 -5.31
CA GLU A 163 14.67 15.80 -4.85
C GLU A 163 14.12 16.77 -3.80
N GLN A 164 14.88 16.94 -2.72
CA GLN A 164 14.66 17.98 -1.72
C GLN A 164 15.89 18.90 -1.66
N ALA A 165 15.68 20.18 -1.92
CA ALA A 165 16.74 21.18 -1.81
C ALA A 165 17.10 21.46 -0.34
N VAL A 166 18.39 21.63 -0.11
CA VAL A 166 18.99 22.12 1.14
C VAL A 166 19.85 23.33 0.77
N THR A 167 19.51 24.48 1.33
CA THR A 167 20.18 25.77 1.12
C THR A 167 20.72 26.31 2.42
#